data_AF-A0A7U6JG72-F1
#
_entry.id   AF-A0A7U6JG72-F1
#
_cell.length_a   1.000
_cell.length_b   1.000
_cell.length_c   1.000
_cell.angle_alpha   90.00
_cell.angle_beta   90.00
_cell.angle_gamma   90.00
#
_symmetry.space_group_name_H-M   'P 1'
#
loop_
_entity.id
_entity.type
_entity.pdbx_description
1 polymer ?
#
loop_
_entity_poly.entity_id
_entity_poly.type
_entity_poly.pdbx_seq_one_letter_code
_entity_poly.pdbx_strand_id
1 'polypeptide(L)'
;MWNTEKHTKAENKAYIDGRSGEWANLPIYVTEILVPPLMGFIKWYILIVVIYILNLLWGFVSDKFINLKISYILWQINKFRWIVFIVSGYYYISKSMYIEGALSLLWPFISLILAFLNFYNKQKDIKAKIEEILYNKEQN
;
A
#
# COMPACT_ATOMS: atom_id res chain seq x y z
N MET A 1 10.97 -7.83 -16.57
CA MET A 1 11.45 -6.51 -16.08
C MET A 1 11.17 -5.52 -17.20
N TRP A 2 10.57 -4.37 -16.91
CA TRP A 2 10.20 -3.38 -17.94
C TRP A 2 11.46 -2.87 -18.66
N ASN A 3 11.45 -2.78 -19.99
CA ASN A 3 12.56 -2.30 -20.81
C ASN A 3 12.10 -1.02 -21.51
N THR A 4 12.72 0.13 -21.24
CA THR A 4 12.15 1.41 -21.69
C THR A 4 12.36 1.67 -23.18
N GLU A 5 13.33 1.02 -23.83
CA GLU A 5 13.60 1.15 -25.27
C GLU A 5 12.54 0.49 -26.16
N LYS A 6 11.88 -0.56 -25.63
CA LYS A 6 10.84 -1.31 -26.37
C LYS A 6 9.46 -0.64 -26.31
N HIS A 7 9.34 0.46 -25.60
CA HIS A 7 8.07 1.12 -25.29
C HIS A 7 8.14 2.61 -25.61
N THR A 8 6.98 3.17 -25.93
CA THR A 8 6.83 4.61 -26.16
C THR A 8 7.07 5.40 -24.88
N LYS A 9 7.45 6.69 -25.00
CA LYS A 9 7.58 7.59 -23.85
C LYS A 9 6.31 7.65 -22.99
N ALA A 10 5.14 7.53 -23.61
CA ALA A 10 3.86 7.52 -22.92
C ALA A 10 3.68 6.25 -22.07
N GLU A 11 4.01 5.07 -22.62
CA GLU A 11 3.95 3.80 -21.89
C GLU A 11 4.97 3.76 -20.73
N ASN A 12 6.19 4.25 -20.96
CA ASN A 12 7.21 4.36 -19.92
C ASN A 12 6.74 5.26 -18.78
N LYS A 13 6.17 6.43 -19.10
CA LYS A 13 5.61 7.33 -18.09
C LYS A 13 4.47 6.68 -17.31
N ALA A 14 3.54 6.02 -17.99
CA ALA A 14 2.42 5.32 -17.34
C ALA A 14 2.92 4.19 -16.42
N TYR A 15 3.96 3.45 -16.84
CA TYR A 15 4.58 2.42 -16.02
C TYR A 15 5.19 3.01 -14.74
N ILE A 16 5.99 4.08 -14.86
CA ILE A 16 6.65 4.75 -13.73
C ILE A 16 5.60 5.35 -12.78
N ASP A 17 4.57 6.00 -13.32
CA ASP A 17 3.47 6.58 -12.54
C ASP A 17 2.72 5.49 -11.75
N GLY A 18 2.43 4.36 -12.39
CA GLY A 18 1.80 3.22 -11.72
C GLY A 18 2.68 2.63 -10.61
N ARG A 19 3.96 2.37 -10.91
CA ARG A 19 4.89 1.77 -9.93
C ARG A 19 5.20 2.70 -8.76
N SER A 20 5.38 3.99 -8.99
CA SER A 20 5.59 4.98 -7.93
C SER A 20 4.39 5.06 -7.00
N GLY A 21 3.17 5.08 -7.56
CA GLY A 21 1.94 5.06 -6.79
C GLY A 21 1.78 3.79 -5.96
N GLU A 22 2.05 2.62 -6.54
CA GLU A 22 1.98 1.34 -5.82
C GLU A 22 3.01 1.25 -4.68
N TRP A 23 4.23 1.75 -4.89
CA TRP A 23 5.26 1.76 -3.85
C TRP A 23 4.93 2.73 -2.72
N ALA A 24 4.43 3.92 -3.06
CA ALA A 24 3.97 4.90 -2.08
C ALA A 24 2.82 4.36 -1.22
N ASN A 25 1.89 3.62 -1.84
CA ASN A 25 0.71 3.04 -1.19
C ASN A 25 0.94 1.66 -0.54
N LEU A 26 2.18 1.18 -0.53
CA LEU A 26 2.50 -0.16 -0.04
C LEU A 26 1.99 -0.42 1.40
N PRO A 27 2.12 0.51 2.38
CA PRO A 27 1.56 0.32 3.71
C PRO A 27 0.04 0.12 3.70
N ILE A 28 -0.68 0.86 2.85
CA ILE A 28 -2.14 0.73 2.72
C ILE A 28 -2.47 -0.71 2.35
N TYR A 29 -1.85 -1.23 1.29
CA TYR A 29 -2.10 -2.59 0.80
C TYR A 29 -1.81 -3.65 1.86
N VAL A 30 -0.72 -3.48 2.60
CA VAL A 30 -0.36 -4.39 3.70
C VAL A 30 -1.41 -4.33 4.80
N THR A 31 -1.85 -3.14 5.20
CA THR A 31 -2.83 -2.99 6.29
C THR A 31 -4.21 -3.51 5.91
N GLU A 32 -4.64 -3.36 4.66
CA GLU A 32 -5.92 -3.86 4.17
C GLU A 32 -6.05 -5.38 4.26
N ILE A 33 -4.93 -6.10 4.18
CA ILE A 33 -4.90 -7.57 4.28
C ILE A 33 -4.71 -8.01 5.73
N LEU A 34 -3.83 -7.35 6.48
CA LEU A 34 -3.40 -7.84 7.80
C LEU A 34 -4.31 -7.35 8.93
N VAL A 35 -4.81 -6.12 8.86
CA VAL A 35 -5.48 -5.48 10.00
C VAL A 35 -6.86 -6.05 10.27
N PRO A 36 -7.72 -6.29 9.25
CA PRO A 36 -9.03 -6.87 9.50
C PRO A 36 -8.97 -8.19 10.27
N PRO A 37 -8.12 -9.18 9.94
CA PRO A 37 -7.97 -10.38 10.75
C PRO A 37 -7.30 -10.15 12.12
N LEU A 38 -6.34 -9.22 12.21
CA LEU A 38 -5.60 -8.94 13.46
C LEU A 38 -6.46 -8.32 14.55
N MET A 39 -7.56 -7.64 14.20
CA MET A 39 -8.49 -7.06 15.17
C MET A 39 -9.13 -8.11 16.10
N GLY A 40 -9.10 -9.40 15.73
CA GLY A 40 -9.57 -10.49 16.59
C GLY A 40 -8.62 -10.81 17.75
N PHE A 41 -7.38 -10.35 17.69
CA PHE A 41 -6.33 -10.64 18.67
C PHE A 41 -5.85 -9.38 19.40
N ILE A 42 -5.85 -8.24 18.70
CA ILE A 42 -5.31 -6.97 19.20
C ILE A 42 -6.43 -5.94 19.17
N LYS A 43 -6.54 -5.15 20.25
CA LYS A 43 -7.52 -4.09 20.34
C LYS A 43 -7.33 -3.07 19.21
N TRP A 44 -8.43 -2.72 18.55
CA TRP A 44 -8.43 -1.90 17.32
C TRP A 44 -7.69 -0.57 17.47
N TYR A 45 -7.79 0.08 18.64
CA TYR A 45 -7.13 1.38 18.87
C TYR A 45 -5.60 1.26 18.91
N ILE A 46 -5.06 0.12 19.38
CA ILE A 46 -3.61 -0.15 19.35
C ILE A 46 -3.16 -0.31 17.90
N LEU A 47 -3.93 -1.06 17.09
CA LEU A 47 -3.63 -1.26 15.67
C LEU A 47 -3.61 0.08 14.92
N ILE A 48 -4.60 0.96 15.12
CA ILE A 48 -4.63 2.29 14.47
C ILE A 48 -3.36 3.10 14.81
N VAL A 49 -2.97 3.16 16.09
CA VAL A 49 -1.77 3.91 16.51
C VAL A 49 -0.51 3.33 15.89
N VAL A 50 -0.35 2.01 15.91
CA VAL A 50 0.81 1.33 15.31
C VAL A 50 0.89 1.61 13.80
N ILE A 51 -0.24 1.54 13.10
CA ILE A 51 -0.29 1.77 11.65
C ILE A 51 0.04 3.22 11.32
N TYR A 52 -0.47 4.16 12.11
CA TYR A 52 -0.13 5.56 11.95
C TYR A 52 1.38 5.80 12.07
N ILE A 53 2.02 5.21 13.08
CA ILE A 53 3.49 5.28 13.27
C ILE A 53 4.21 4.61 12.10
N LEU A 54 3.79 3.41 11.67
CA LEU A 54 4.40 2.70 10.55
C LEU A 54 4.27 3.49 9.24
N ASN A 55 3.14 4.17 9.00
CA ASN A 55 2.96 5.04 7.85
C ASN A 55 3.95 6.21 7.88
N LEU A 56 4.15 6.86 9.04
CA LEU A 56 5.15 7.92 9.19
C LEU A 56 6.56 7.40 8.91
N LEU A 57 6.92 6.25 9.47
CA LEU A 57 8.23 5.62 9.24
C LEU A 57 8.41 5.23 7.77
N TRP A 58 7.35 4.75 7.11
CA TRP A 58 7.39 4.38 5.71
C TRP A 58 7.78 5.56 4.83
N GLY A 59 7.30 6.77 5.12
CA GLY A 59 7.68 7.98 4.38
C GLY A 59 9.20 8.25 4.37
N PHE A 60 9.97 7.75 5.34
CA PHE A 60 11.43 7.85 5.34
C PHE A 60 12.11 6.71 4.57
N VAL A 61 11.51 5.52 4.59
CA VAL A 61 12.02 4.32 3.93
C VAL A 61 11.72 4.34 2.44
N SER A 62 10.52 4.78 2.06
CA SER A 62 9.99 4.77 0.70
C SER A 62 10.89 5.50 -0.29
N ASP A 63 11.57 6.53 0.16
CA ASP A 63 12.46 7.34 -0.67
C ASP A 63 13.83 6.71 -0.83
N LYS A 64 14.32 5.98 0.18
CA LYS A 64 15.70 5.47 0.19
C LYS A 64 15.82 4.12 -0.50
N PHE A 65 14.79 3.28 -0.38
CA PHE A 65 14.80 1.93 -0.88
C PHE A 65 13.58 1.73 -1.76
N ILE A 66 13.77 1.68 -3.08
CA ILE A 66 12.67 1.41 -4.03
C ILE A 66 12.85 0.01 -4.60
N ASN A 67 11.85 -0.84 -4.42
CA ASN A 67 11.85 -2.18 -4.99
C ASN A 67 10.57 -2.44 -5.81
N LEU A 68 10.72 -2.32 -7.12
CA LEU A 68 9.62 -2.50 -8.08
C LEU A 68 9.01 -3.91 -8.06
N LYS A 69 9.79 -4.95 -7.71
CA LYS A 69 9.29 -6.33 -7.62
C LYS A 69 8.34 -6.49 -6.44
N ILE A 70 8.72 -5.96 -5.27
CA ILE A 70 7.88 -6.01 -4.07
C ILE A 70 6.58 -5.24 -4.29
N SER A 71 6.68 -4.04 -4.89
CA SER A 71 5.51 -3.24 -5.28
C SER A 71 4.51 -4.04 -6.11
N TYR A 72 4.99 -4.74 -7.15
CA TYR A 72 4.14 -5.56 -8.02
C TYR A 72 3.48 -6.71 -7.28
N ILE A 73 4.23 -7.46 -6.48
CA ILE A 73 3.71 -8.62 -5.74
C ILE A 73 2.61 -8.18 -4.77
N LEU A 74 2.86 -7.14 -3.98
CA LEU A 74 1.87 -6.66 -3.01
C LEU A 74 0.62 -6.11 -3.70
N TRP A 75 0.76 -5.40 -4.83
CA TRP A 75 -0.40 -4.98 -5.61
C TRP A 75 -1.26 -6.16 -6.09
N GLN A 76 -0.63 -7.27 -6.52
CA GLN A 76 -1.37 -8.47 -6.94
C GLN A 76 -2.12 -9.12 -5.76
N ILE A 77 -1.48 -9.25 -4.60
CA ILE A 77 -2.12 -9.79 -3.40
C ILE A 77 -3.29 -8.88 -2.98
N ASN A 78 -3.12 -7.57 -3.09
CA ASN A 78 -4.14 -6.61 -2.69
C ASN A 78 -5.44 -6.69 -3.50
N LYS A 79 -5.42 -7.31 -4.70
CA LYS A 79 -6.66 -7.59 -5.45
C LYS A 79 -7.64 -8.48 -4.70
N PHE A 80 -7.14 -9.30 -3.76
CA PHE A 80 -7.95 -10.21 -2.94
C PHE A 80 -8.36 -9.60 -1.59
N ARG A 81 -7.99 -8.34 -1.31
CA ARG A 81 -8.29 -7.67 -0.03
C ARG A 81 -9.77 -7.66 0.33
N TRP A 82 -10.66 -7.61 -0.67
CA TRP A 82 -12.10 -7.53 -0.45
C TRP A 82 -12.67 -8.78 0.19
N ILE A 83 -12.10 -9.94 -0.12
CA ILE A 83 -12.47 -11.20 0.53
C ILE A 83 -12.12 -11.11 2.01
N VAL A 84 -10.93 -10.58 2.32
CA VAL A 84 -10.42 -10.48 3.70
C VAL A 84 -11.34 -9.66 4.58
N PHE A 85 -11.64 -8.41 4.22
CA PHE A 85 -12.45 -7.56 5.09
C PHE A 85 -13.92 -7.99 5.17
N ILE A 86 -14.48 -8.62 4.11
CA ILE A 86 -15.84 -9.18 4.15
C ILE A 86 -15.89 -10.39 5.10
N VAL A 87 -14.95 -11.33 4.95
CA VAL A 87 -14.89 -12.53 5.79
C VAL A 87 -14.63 -12.16 7.25
N SER A 88 -13.65 -11.29 7.52
CA SER A 88 -13.38 -10.80 8.88
C SER A 88 -14.56 -10.03 9.45
N GLY A 89 -15.19 -9.17 8.67
CA GLY A 89 -16.37 -8.39 9.10
C GLY A 89 -17.54 -9.29 9.48
N TYR A 90 -17.88 -10.26 8.62
CA TYR A 90 -18.91 -11.25 8.90
C TYR A 90 -18.58 -12.08 10.15
N TYR A 91 -17.33 -12.53 10.28
CA TYR A 91 -16.87 -13.28 11.44
C TYR A 91 -17.07 -12.48 12.74
N TYR A 92 -16.67 -11.22 12.81
CA TYR A 92 -16.85 -10.41 14.02
C TYR A 92 -18.32 -10.13 14.34
N ILE A 93 -19.14 -9.83 13.33
CA ILE A 93 -20.59 -9.63 13.52
C ILE A 93 -21.23 -10.92 14.06
N SER A 94 -20.81 -12.09 13.58
CA SER A 94 -21.30 -13.39 14.07
C SER A 94 -20.94 -13.68 15.53
N LYS A 95 -19.90 -13.01 16.05
CA LYS A 95 -19.44 -13.09 17.45
C LYS A 95 -19.95 -11.92 18.30
N SER A 96 -20.89 -11.13 17.80
CA SER A 96 -21.40 -9.91 18.45
C SER A 96 -20.33 -8.83 18.71
N MET A 97 -19.18 -8.92 18.02
CA MET A 97 -18.12 -7.91 18.04
C MET A 97 -18.40 -6.85 16.98
N TYR A 98 -19.45 -6.07 17.19
CA TYR A 98 -19.99 -5.17 16.15
C TYR A 98 -19.02 -4.04 15.77
N ILE A 99 -18.23 -3.54 16.71
CA ILE A 99 -17.26 -2.46 16.46
C ILE A 99 -16.17 -2.98 15.52
N GLU A 100 -15.55 -4.11 15.84
CA GLU A 100 -14.53 -4.75 15.02
C GLU A 100 -15.08 -5.17 13.66
N GLY A 101 -16.33 -5.65 13.60
CA GLY A 101 -17.02 -5.95 12.36
C GLY A 101 -17.19 -4.74 11.46
N ALA A 102 -17.66 -3.61 12.01
CA ALA A 102 -17.79 -2.36 11.27
C ALA A 102 -16.43 -1.80 10.83
N LEU A 103 -15.43 -1.80 11.72
CA LEU A 103 -14.08 -1.35 11.42
C LEU A 103 -13.41 -2.20 10.33
N SER A 104 -13.63 -3.52 10.34
CA SER A 104 -13.17 -4.44 9.30
C SER A 104 -13.73 -4.03 7.94
N LEU A 105 -15.05 -3.87 7.82
CA LEU A 105 -15.71 -3.52 6.56
C LEU A 105 -15.34 -2.11 6.05
N LEU A 106 -15.14 -1.16 6.97
CA LEU A 106 -14.77 0.22 6.63
C LEU A 106 -13.25 0.42 6.48
N TRP A 107 -12.45 -0.62 6.72
CA TRP A 107 -10.99 -0.53 6.74
C TRP A 107 -10.35 0.07 5.47
N PRO A 108 -10.82 -0.22 4.24
CA PRO A 108 -10.27 0.40 3.03
C PRO A 108 -10.33 1.93 3.06
N PHE A 109 -11.38 2.50 3.66
CA PHE A 109 -11.51 3.95 3.81
C PHE A 109 -10.63 4.49 4.93
N ILE A 110 -10.56 3.77 6.05
CA ILE A 110 -9.74 4.16 7.21
C ILE A 110 -8.26 4.18 6.84
N SER A 111 -7.77 3.13 6.17
CA SER A 111 -6.38 3.02 5.75
C SER A 111 -5.98 4.13 4.77
N LEU A 112 -6.89 4.54 3.88
CA LEU A 112 -6.67 5.68 3.00
C LEU A 112 -6.53 7.00 3.77
N ILE A 113 -7.39 7.24 4.76
CA ILE A 113 -7.30 8.43 5.62
C ILE A 113 -5.98 8.45 6.39
N LEU A 114 -5.58 7.31 6.96
CA LEU A 114 -4.33 7.19 7.73
C LEU A 114 -3.07 7.41 6.88
N ALA A 115 -3.15 7.16 5.57
CA ALA A 115 -2.02 7.33 4.66
C ALA A 115 -2.02 8.68 3.91
N PHE A 116 -3.14 9.42 3.91
CA PHE A 116 -3.33 10.62 3.10
C PHE A 116 -2.21 11.66 3.26
N LEU A 117 -1.78 11.92 4.51
CA LEU A 117 -0.76 12.93 4.81
C LEU A 117 0.64 12.56 4.26
N ASN A 118 0.98 11.28 4.23
CA ASN A 118 2.29 10.83 3.73
C ASN A 118 2.29 10.65 2.21
N PHE A 119 1.15 10.30 1.63
CA PHE A 119 1.03 9.96 0.22
C PHE A 119 1.34 11.15 -0.71
N TYR A 120 0.68 12.29 -0.47
CA TYR A 120 0.70 13.40 -1.43
C TYR A 120 2.11 13.97 -1.65
N ASN A 121 2.88 14.10 -0.57
CA ASN A 121 4.21 14.70 -0.64
C ASN A 121 5.26 13.72 -1.22
N LYS A 122 5.11 12.42 -0.99
CA LYS A 122 6.15 11.42 -1.31
C LYS A 122 6.09 10.86 -2.72
N GLN A 123 4.91 10.85 -3.36
CA GLN A 123 4.76 10.29 -4.70
C GLN A 123 5.67 10.97 -5.73
N LYS A 124 5.86 12.30 -5.61
CA LYS A 124 6.71 13.07 -6.53
C LYS A 124 8.18 12.67 -6.43
N ASP A 125 8.69 12.48 -5.21
CA ASP A 125 10.09 12.12 -4.97
C ASP A 125 10.39 10.69 -5.41
N ILE A 126 9.47 9.76 -5.15
CA ILE A 126 9.59 8.36 -5.59
C ILE A 126 9.59 8.27 -7.12
N LYS A 127 8.74 9.05 -7.79
CA LYS A 127 8.68 9.08 -9.26
C LYS A 127 10.02 9.48 -9.88
N ALA A 128 10.63 10.57 -9.41
CA ALA A 128 11.92 11.03 -9.90
C ALA A 128 13.02 9.97 -9.75
N LYS A 129 13.02 9.25 -8.62
CA LYS A 129 13.97 8.16 -8.38
C LYS A 129 13.74 6.92 -9.26
N ILE A 130 12.49 6.57 -9.54
CA ILE A 130 12.20 5.46 -10.45
C ILE A 130 12.66 5.79 -11.88
N GLU A 131 12.44 7.03 -12.32
CA GLU A 131 12.97 7.52 -13.60
C GLU A 131 14.51 7.35 -13.63
N GLU A 132 15.23 7.83 -12.62
CA GLU A 132 16.68 7.66 -12.50
C GLU A 132 17.12 6.18 -12.53
N ILE A 133 16.46 5.32 -11.76
CA ILE A 133 16.80 3.88 -11.68
C ILE A 133 16.62 3.18 -13.03
N LEU A 134 15.57 3.52 -13.79
CA LEU A 134 15.29 2.87 -15.07
C LEU A 134 16.26 3.34 -16.16
N TYR A 135 16.54 4.65 -16.23
CA TYR A 135 17.44 5.20 -17.25
C TYR A 135 18.93 4.93 -16.96
N ASN A 136 19.37 4.89 -15.70
CA ASN A 136 20.76 4.55 -15.35
C ASN A 136 21.07 3.04 -15.51
N LYS A 137 20.06 2.16 -15.44
CA LYS A 137 20.24 0.73 -15.67
C LYS A 137 20.47 0.34 -17.12
N GLU A 138 20.18 1.24 -18.05
CA GLU A 138 20.33 1.01 -19.49
C GLU A 138 21.71 1.45 -20.00
N GLN A 139 22.50 2.15 -19.17
CA GLN A 139 23.86 2.59 -19.51
C GLN A 139 24.98 1.62 -19.05
N ASN A 140 24.65 0.56 -18.31
CA ASN A 140 25.57 -0.48 -17.84
C ASN A 140 25.16 -1.85 -18.37
#